data_AF-A0A2D5N770-F1
#
_entry.id   AF-A0A2D5N770-F1
#
_cell.length_a   1.000
_cell.length_b   1.000
_cell.length_c   1.000
_cell.angle_alpha   90.00
_cell.angle_beta   90.00
_cell.angle_gamma   90.00
#
_symmetry.space_group_name_H-M   'P 1'
#
loop_
_entity.id
_entity.type
_entity.pdbx_description
1 polymer ?
#
loop_
_entity_poly.entity_id
_entity_poly.type
_entity_poly.pdbx_seq_one_letter_code
_entity_poly.pdbx_strand_id
1 'polypeptide(L)'
;MKKFFIFFSLFFAIMSIGLALHLKFNPGAKFFLIKSYSINSFMAIASLLLLKRGMGKKTDNLVVIYFLTIAIKFVVYITFFYPKFNLDGELNRQEFFIFFIPYTLGLIFEISLLAKNNK
;
A
#
# COMPACT_ATOMS: atom_id res chain seq x y z
N MET A 1 22.50 3.91 -5.33
CA MET A 1 22.06 3.41 -4.01
C MET A 1 21.43 4.50 -3.14
N LYS A 2 22.10 5.65 -2.90
CA LYS A 2 21.59 6.77 -2.08
C LYS A 2 20.16 7.25 -2.41
N LYS A 3 19.83 7.46 -3.70
CA LYS A 3 18.49 7.89 -4.13
C LYS A 3 17.38 6.88 -3.78
N PHE A 4 17.71 5.58 -3.78
CA PHE A 4 16.77 4.52 -3.47
C PHE A 4 16.56 4.40 -1.96
N PHE A 5 17.62 4.56 -1.18
CA PHE A 5 17.52 4.65 0.28
C PHE A 5 16.61 5.81 0.70
N ILE A 6 16.84 7.02 0.17
CA ILE A 6 16.00 8.20 0.45
C ILE A 6 14.53 7.94 0.10
N PHE A 7 14.26 7.28 -1.03
CA PHE A 7 12.89 6.94 -1.44
C PHE A 7 12.19 6.02 -0.44
N PHE A 8 12.88 4.97 0.06
CA PHE A 8 12.34 4.09 1.08
C PHE A 8 12.21 4.77 2.45
N SER A 9 13.16 5.63 2.83
CA SER A 9 13.05 6.44 4.05
C SER A 9 11.83 7.35 4.00
N LEU A 10 11.58 8.01 2.87
CA LEU A 10 10.39 8.84 2.66
C LEU A 10 9.11 8.01 2.73
N PHE A 11 9.11 6.82 2.13
CA PHE A 11 7.99 5.88 2.22
C PHE A 11 7.64 5.56 3.67
N PHE A 12 8.63 5.12 4.48
CA PHE A 12 8.40 4.79 5.88
C PHE A 12 7.97 6.01 6.71
N ALA A 13 8.54 7.20 6.43
CA ALA A 13 8.13 8.43 7.09
C ALA A 13 6.65 8.75 6.80
N ILE A 14 6.23 8.70 5.53
CA ILE A 14 4.84 8.97 5.14
C ILE A 14 3.87 7.93 5.71
N MET A 15 4.24 6.64 5.69
CA MET A 15 3.42 5.59 6.32
C MET A 15 3.28 5.78 7.83
N SER A 16 4.35 6.20 8.50
CA SER A 16 4.33 6.45 9.95
C SER A 16 3.49 7.68 10.31
N ILE A 17 3.61 8.76 9.54
CA ILE A 17 2.79 9.97 9.69
C ILE A 17 1.31 9.63 9.42
N GLY A 18 1.03 8.90 8.35
CA GLY A 18 -0.33 8.44 8.04
C GLY A 18 -0.94 7.63 9.19
N LEU A 19 -0.18 6.68 9.75
CA LEU A 19 -0.63 5.87 10.88
C LEU A 19 -0.91 6.74 12.12
N ALA A 20 0.01 7.66 12.45
CA ALA A 20 -0.15 8.55 13.60
C ALA A 20 -1.39 9.44 13.47
N LEU A 21 -1.62 10.02 12.29
CA LEU A 21 -2.83 10.81 12.01
C LEU A 21 -4.08 9.94 12.09
N HIS A 22 -4.07 8.75 11.50
CA HIS A 22 -5.24 7.87 11.49
C HIS A 22 -5.59 7.40 12.91
N LEU A 23 -4.59 7.10 13.75
CA LEU A 23 -4.79 6.77 15.17
C LEU A 23 -5.38 7.93 15.97
N LYS A 24 -5.04 9.18 15.63
CA LYS A 24 -5.61 10.37 16.29
C LYS A 24 -7.11 10.50 16.04
N PHE A 25 -7.56 10.18 14.82
CA PHE A 25 -8.99 10.26 14.45
C PHE A 25 -9.79 8.99 14.77
N ASN A 26 -9.14 7.84 14.83
CA ASN A 26 -9.79 6.55 15.12
C ASN A 26 -8.98 5.72 16.14
N PRO A 27 -8.92 6.17 17.41
CA PRO A 27 -8.12 5.49 18.43
C PRO A 27 -8.67 4.10 18.80
N GLY A 28 -9.99 3.89 18.69
CA GLY A 28 -10.63 2.61 18.98
C GLY A 28 -10.19 1.47 18.06
N ALA A 29 -9.77 1.80 16.84
CA ALA A 29 -9.30 0.82 15.86
C ALA A 29 -7.78 0.55 15.92
N LYS A 30 -7.06 0.95 16.98
CA LYS A 30 -5.59 0.94 17.06
C LYS A 30 -4.94 -0.33 16.54
N PHE A 31 -5.35 -1.50 17.06
CA PHE A 31 -4.75 -2.77 16.68
C PHE A 31 -4.99 -3.10 15.20
N PHE A 32 -6.19 -2.78 14.71
CA PHE A 32 -6.58 -3.03 13.33
C PHE A 32 -5.90 -2.06 12.36
N LEU A 33 -5.71 -0.80 12.76
CA LEU A 33 -4.94 0.21 12.03
C LEU A 33 -3.48 -0.19 11.88
N ILE A 34 -2.81 -0.57 12.98
CA ILE A 34 -1.41 -1.03 12.93
C ILE A 34 -1.29 -2.20 11.95
N LYS A 35 -2.18 -3.19 12.08
CA LYS A 35 -2.22 -4.35 11.19
C LYS A 35 -2.44 -3.96 9.72
N SER A 36 -3.35 -3.03 9.45
CA SER A 36 -3.61 -2.52 8.10
C SER A 36 -2.39 -1.84 7.49
N TYR A 37 -1.75 -0.94 8.24
CA TYR A 37 -0.53 -0.25 7.80
C TYR A 37 0.63 -1.22 7.59
N SER A 38 0.80 -2.24 8.44
CA SER A 38 1.82 -3.27 8.26
C SER A 38 1.62 -4.07 6.99
N ILE A 39 0.40 -4.59 6.76
CA ILE A 39 0.08 -5.39 5.57
C ILE A 39 0.23 -4.56 4.29
N ASN A 40 -0.30 -3.34 4.27
CA ASN A 40 -0.14 -2.44 3.13
C ASN A 40 1.32 -2.03 2.89
N SER A 41 2.09 -1.81 3.96
CA SER A 41 3.52 -1.53 3.82
C SER A 41 4.26 -2.70 3.18
N PHE A 42 3.98 -3.91 3.65
CA PHE A 42 4.57 -5.13 3.09
C PHE A 42 4.23 -5.31 1.61
N MET A 43 2.95 -5.17 1.24
CA MET A 43 2.50 -5.27 -0.15
C MET A 43 3.12 -4.18 -1.04
N ALA A 44 3.21 -2.95 -0.55
CA ALA A 44 3.84 -1.85 -1.29
C ALA A 44 5.34 -2.10 -1.49
N ILE A 45 6.06 -2.53 -0.45
CA ILE A 45 7.49 -2.89 -0.56
C ILE A 45 7.69 -4.03 -1.56
N ALA A 46 6.89 -5.10 -1.47
CA ALA A 46 6.96 -6.21 -2.42
C ALA A 46 6.72 -5.71 -3.86
N SER A 47 5.71 -4.85 -4.05
CA SER A 47 5.39 -4.25 -5.36
C SER A 47 6.55 -3.39 -5.88
N LEU A 48 7.12 -2.51 -5.05
CA LEU A 48 8.25 -1.65 -5.43
C LEU A 48 9.49 -2.47 -5.82
N LEU A 49 9.77 -3.56 -5.11
CA LEU A 49 10.88 -4.46 -5.44
C LEU A 49 10.63 -5.21 -6.76
N LEU A 50 9.42 -5.72 -6.99
CA LEU A 50 9.03 -6.39 -8.23
C LEU A 50 9.10 -5.43 -9.43
N LEU A 51 8.53 -4.24 -9.31
CA LEU A 51 8.55 -3.21 -10.36
C LEU A 51 9.98 -2.81 -10.69
N LYS A 52 10.81 -2.55 -9.68
CA LYS A 52 12.24 -2.23 -9.90
C LYS A 52 12.98 -3.36 -10.62
N ARG A 53 12.74 -4.62 -10.26
CA ARG A 53 13.34 -5.77 -10.91
C ARG A 53 12.89 -5.88 -12.37
N GLY A 54 11.60 -5.64 -12.65
CA GLY A 54 11.06 -5.58 -14.01
C GLY A 54 11.72 -4.50 -14.86
N MET A 55 11.90 -3.29 -14.28
CA MET A 55 12.53 -2.15 -14.98
C MET A 55 13.97 -2.45 -15.38
N GLY A 56 14.74 -3.10 -14.51
CA GLY A 56 16.13 -3.47 -14.81
C GLY A 56 16.27 -4.46 -15.97
N LYS A 57 15.21 -5.21 -16.31
CA LYS A 57 15.20 -6.18 -17.40
C LYS A 57 14.67 -5.62 -18.74
N LYS A 58 14.31 -4.33 -18.81
CA LYS A 58 13.68 -3.68 -20.00
C LYS A 58 12.52 -4.52 -20.58
N THR A 59 11.71 -5.13 -19.72
CA THR A 59 10.59 -5.94 -20.18
C THR A 59 9.40 -5.06 -20.54
N ASP A 60 8.84 -5.25 -21.73
CA ASP A 60 7.59 -4.58 -22.16
C ASP A 60 6.39 -4.92 -21.24
N ASN A 61 6.53 -5.96 -20.40
CA ASN A 61 5.50 -6.43 -19.47
C ASN A 61 5.45 -5.69 -18.11
N LEU A 62 6.07 -4.51 -17.96
CA LEU A 62 5.99 -3.74 -16.71
C LEU A 62 4.56 -3.42 -16.29
N VAL A 63 3.71 -3.14 -17.27
CA VAL A 63 2.27 -2.92 -17.08
C VAL A 63 1.60 -4.17 -16.51
N VAL A 64 1.92 -5.35 -17.02
CA VAL A 64 1.40 -6.64 -16.52
C VAL A 64 1.84 -6.89 -15.07
N ILE A 65 3.11 -6.64 -14.75
CA ILE A 65 3.63 -6.76 -13.38
C ILE A 65 2.86 -5.82 -12.43
N TYR A 66 2.61 -4.58 -12.85
CA TYR A 66 1.85 -3.62 -12.05
C TYR A 66 0.40 -4.03 -11.85
N PHE A 67 -0.29 -4.53 -12.89
CA PHE A 67 -1.65 -5.05 -12.73
C PHE A 67 -1.70 -6.24 -11.77
N LEU A 68 -0.70 -7.12 -11.81
CA LEU A 68 -0.60 -8.24 -10.88
C LEU A 68 -0.44 -7.76 -9.42
N THR A 69 0.36 -6.71 -9.18
CA THR A 69 0.51 -6.18 -7.82
C THR A 69 -0.78 -5.53 -7.30
N ILE A 70 -1.58 -4.89 -8.16
CA ILE A 70 -2.90 -4.37 -7.80
C ILE A 70 -3.87 -5.52 -7.51
N ALA A 71 -3.91 -6.54 -8.38
CA ALA A 71 -4.79 -7.69 -8.22
C ALA A 71 -4.54 -8.41 -6.88
N ILE A 72 -3.28 -8.60 -6.50
CA ILE A 72 -2.93 -9.18 -5.19
C ILE A 72 -3.46 -8.32 -4.03
N LYS A 73 -3.31 -6.99 -4.10
CA LYS A 73 -3.86 -6.09 -3.05
C LYS A 73 -5.38 -6.19 -2.95
N PHE A 74 -6.06 -6.32 -4.09
CA PHE A 74 -7.51 -6.51 -4.14
C PHE A 74 -7.94 -7.86 -3.54
N VAL A 75 -7.22 -8.94 -3.84
CA VAL A 75 -7.45 -10.25 -3.22
C VAL A 75 -7.26 -10.19 -1.70
N VAL A 76 -6.22 -9.50 -1.22
CA VAL A 76 -5.98 -9.31 0.21
C VAL A 76 -7.11 -8.50 0.85
N TYR A 77 -7.62 -7.47 0.19
CA TYR A 77 -8.78 -6.73 0.66
C TYR A 77 -10.00 -7.65 0.83
N ILE A 78 -10.39 -8.38 -0.22
CA ILE A 78 -11.59 -9.23 -0.21
C ILE A 78 -11.48 -10.37 0.81
N THR A 79 -10.32 -11.01 0.92
CA THR A 79 -10.17 -12.21 1.75
C THR A 79 -9.89 -11.89 3.22
N PHE A 80 -9.23 -10.76 3.53
CA PHE A 80 -8.77 -10.47 4.88
C PHE A 80 -9.47 -9.27 5.55
N PHE A 81 -9.75 -8.20 4.80
CA PHE A 81 -10.28 -6.95 5.35
C PHE A 81 -11.79 -6.89 5.25
N TYR A 82 -12.35 -7.11 4.05
CA TYR A 82 -13.78 -7.04 3.81
C TYR A 82 -14.63 -7.91 4.76
N PRO A 83 -14.28 -9.18 5.06
CA PRO A 83 -15.07 -10.00 5.96
C PRO A 83 -15.08 -9.48 7.41
N LYS A 84 -14.07 -8.68 7.80
CA LYS A 84 -13.97 -8.09 9.13
C LYS A 84 -14.72 -6.78 9.25
N PHE A 85 -14.85 -6.05 8.15
CA PHE A 85 -15.59 -4.80 8.08
C PHE A 85 -17.08 -5.00 7.79
N ASN A 86 -17.50 -6.21 7.45
CA ASN A 86 -18.88 -6.52 7.11
C ASN A 86 -19.46 -7.58 8.07
N LEU A 87 -18.97 -7.60 9.33
CA LEU A 87 -19.42 -8.55 10.35
C LEU A 87 -20.85 -8.27 10.81
N ASP A 88 -21.24 -7.00 10.83
CA ASP A 88 -22.58 -6.50 11.12
C ASP A 88 -23.44 -6.32 9.86
N GLY A 89 -22.89 -6.64 8.67
CA GLY A 89 -23.57 -6.52 7.39
C GLY A 89 -23.55 -5.12 6.78
N GLU A 90 -22.89 -4.13 7.43
CA GLU A 90 -22.77 -2.77 6.93
C GLU A 90 -21.32 -2.30 6.91
N LEU A 91 -20.81 -1.92 5.74
CA LEU A 91 -19.47 -1.35 5.64
C LEU A 91 -19.48 0.12 6.10
N ASN A 92 -18.90 0.40 7.27
CA ASN A 92 -18.75 1.78 7.72
C ASN A 92 -17.64 2.50 6.93
N ARG A 93 -17.85 3.79 6.65
CA ARG A 93 -16.84 4.67 6.06
C ARG A 93 -15.51 4.64 6.82
N GLN A 94 -15.54 4.59 8.15
CA GLN A 94 -14.31 4.53 8.95
C GLN A 94 -13.52 3.25 8.69
N GLU A 95 -14.22 2.12 8.60
CA GLU A 95 -13.63 0.81 8.33
C GLU A 95 -13.01 0.74 6.94
N PHE A 96 -13.73 1.25 5.93
CA PHE A 96 -13.19 1.41 4.59
C PHE A 96 -11.84 2.15 4.60
N PHE A 97 -11.78 3.31 5.28
CA PHE A 97 -10.54 4.09 5.31
C PHE A 97 -9.38 3.39 6.03
N ILE A 98 -9.64 2.47 6.97
CA ILE A 98 -8.57 1.68 7.63
C ILE A 98 -7.72 0.96 6.59
N PHE A 99 -8.32 0.38 5.54
CA PHE A 99 -7.57 -0.24 4.45
C PHE A 99 -7.09 0.77 3.40
N PHE A 100 -7.99 1.64 2.93
CA PHE A 100 -7.74 2.43 1.72
C PHE A 100 -6.74 3.58 1.91
N ILE A 101 -6.60 4.14 3.12
CA ILE A 101 -5.58 5.18 3.37
C ILE A 101 -4.15 4.62 3.19
N PRO A 102 -3.70 3.60 3.96
CA PRO A 102 -2.35 3.06 3.79
C PRO A 102 -2.13 2.44 2.40
N TYR A 103 -3.16 1.85 1.80
CA TYR A 103 -3.12 1.39 0.40
C TYR A 103 -2.77 2.53 -0.57
N THR A 104 -3.49 3.66 -0.48
CA THR A 104 -3.31 4.80 -1.38
C THR A 104 -1.92 5.42 -1.23
N LEU A 105 -1.42 5.52 0.00
CA LEU A 105 -0.06 5.98 0.26
C LEU A 105 0.98 5.07 -0.44
N GLY A 106 0.85 3.75 -0.31
CA GLY A 106 1.71 2.81 -1.03
C GLY A 106 1.60 2.94 -2.55
N LEU A 107 0.38 3.08 -3.06
CA LEU A 107 0.11 3.23 -4.49
C LEU A 107 0.79 4.48 -5.10
N ILE A 108 0.78 5.61 -4.39
CA ILE A 108 1.46 6.84 -4.81
C ILE A 108 2.96 6.58 -5.03
N PHE A 109 3.61 5.82 -4.15
CA PHE A 109 5.02 5.47 -4.31
C PHE A 109 5.23 4.52 -5.50
N GLU A 110 4.36 3.53 -5.70
CA GLU A 110 4.43 2.63 -6.86
C GLU A 110 4.33 3.41 -8.19
N ILE A 111 3.36 4.31 -8.29
CA ILE A 111 3.17 5.17 -9.47
C ILE A 111 4.36 6.12 -9.64
N SER A 112 4.85 6.72 -8.55
CA SER A 112 6.01 7.63 -8.62
C SER A 112 7.27 6.92 -9.12
N LEU A 113 7.48 5.65 -8.73
CA LEU A 113 8.59 4.84 -9.22
C LEU A 113 8.44 4.55 -10.73
N LEU A 114 7.23 4.21 -11.19
CA LEU A 114 6.93 3.98 -12.60
C LEU A 114 7.12 5.23 -13.44
N ALA A 115 6.53 6.36 -13.03
CA ALA A 115 6.60 7.63 -13.73
C ALA A 115 8.04 8.16 -13.88
N LYS A 116 8.91 7.89 -12.90
CA LYS A 116 10.32 8.31 -12.95
C LYS A 116 11.14 7.55 -13.99
N ASN A 117 10.80 6.29 -14.28
CA ASN A 117 11.59 5.43 -15.16
C ASN A 117 11.01 5.31 -16.59
N ASN A 118 9.87 5.96 -16.87
CA ASN A 118 9.30 6.11 -18.21
C ASN A 118 9.77 7.41 -18.92
N LYS A 119 10.79 8.09 -18.39
CA LYS A 119 11.53 9.19 -19.05
C LYS A 119 12.92 8.71 -19.40
#